data_AF-A0A209C7X4-F1
#
_entry.id   AF-A0A209C7X4-F1
#
_cell.length_a   1.000
_cell.length_b   1.000
_cell.length_c   1.000
_cell.angle_alpha   90.00
_cell.angle_beta   90.00
_cell.angle_gamma   90.00
#
_symmetry.space_group_name_H-M   'P 1'
#
loop_
_entity.id
_entity.type
_entity.pdbx_description
1 polymer ?
#
loop_
_entity_poly.entity_id
_entity_poly.type
_entity_poly.pdbx_seq_one_letter_code
_entity_poly.pdbx_strand_id
1 'polypeptide(L)' 'MIVPAAVLADARAANHQLNSTYGLLKRLAAGGGPDDEALRALEVETEMSWALLSDLRAAMRHDLGVDEASEE' A
#
# COMPACT_ATOMS: atom_id res chain seq x y z
N MET A 1 -20.05 -7.64 7.64
CA MET A 1 -19.70 -6.37 6.98
C MET A 1 -19.53 -6.68 5.49
N ILE A 2 -20.33 -6.07 4.63
CA ILE A 2 -20.18 -6.21 3.17
C ILE A 2 -19.27 -5.07 2.73
N VAL A 3 -18.14 -5.38 2.11
CA VAL A 3 -17.19 -4.38 1.59
C VAL A 3 -17.52 -4.13 0.12
N PRO A 4 -17.61 -2.88 -0.34
CA PRO A 4 -17.83 -2.58 -1.75
C PRO A 4 -16.72 -3.16 -2.62
N ALA A 5 -17.07 -3.51 -3.86
CA ALA A 5 -16.11 -4.08 -4.81
C ALA A 5 -14.89 -3.17 -5.06
N ALA A 6 -15.09 -1.84 -5.09
CA ALA A 6 -14.03 -0.85 -5.27
C ALA A 6 -13.01 -0.90 -4.13
N VAL A 7 -13.47 -0.75 -2.87
CA VAL A 7 -12.63 -0.86 -1.68
C VAL A 7 -11.89 -2.20 -1.63
N LEU A 8 -12.56 -3.29 -2.01
CA LEU A 8 -11.96 -4.61 -2.03
C LEU A 8 -10.87 -4.77 -3.11
N ALA A 9 -11.00 -4.10 -4.25
CA ALA A 9 -9.97 -4.08 -5.29
C ALA A 9 -8.71 -3.37 -4.79
N ASP A 10 -8.86 -2.18 -4.20
CA ASP A 10 -7.74 -1.39 -3.67
C ASP A 10 -7.07 -2.11 -2.50
N ALA A 11 -7.85 -2.76 -1.64
CA ALA A 11 -7.31 -3.54 -0.53
C ALA A 11 -6.47 -4.72 -1.00
N ARG A 12 -6.88 -5.40 -2.08
CA ARG A 12 -6.09 -6.48 -2.68
C ARG A 12 -4.79 -5.95 -3.29
N ALA A 13 -4.84 -4.83 -4.01
CA ALA A 13 -3.67 -4.21 -4.60
C ALA A 13 -2.65 -3.80 -3.52
N ALA A 14 -3.10 -3.06 -2.50
CA ALA A 14 -2.26 -2.64 -1.38
C ALA A 14 -1.67 -3.84 -0.63
N ASN A 15 -2.48 -4.87 -0.35
CA ASN A 15 -2.00 -6.07 0.32
C ASN A 15 -0.96 -6.84 -0.50
N HIS A 16 -1.17 -6.98 -1.81
CA HIS A 16 -0.18 -7.61 -2.69
C HIS A 16 1.14 -6.83 -2.68
N GLN A 17 1.06 -5.51 -2.84
CA GLN A 17 2.23 -4.64 -2.85
C GLN A 17 3.01 -4.73 -1.53
N LEU A 18 2.33 -4.60 -0.38
CA LEU A 18 2.96 -4.70 0.94
C LEU A 18 3.67 -6.04 1.15
N ASN A 19 3.05 -7.14 0.71
CA ASN A 19 3.67 -8.47 0.79
C ASN A 19 4.93 -8.58 -0.10
N SER A 20 4.89 -7.98 -1.30
CA SER A 20 6.05 -7.91 -2.19
C SER A 20 7.20 -7.11 -1.56
N THR A 21 6.92 -5.88 -1.10
CA THR A 21 7.88 -4.99 -0.43
C THR A 21 8.48 -5.63 0.81
N TYR A 22 7.65 -6.27 1.64
CA TYR A 22 8.13 -7.01 2.81
C TYR A 22 9.05 -8.17 2.43
N GLY A 23 8.71 -8.90 1.36
CA GLY A 23 9.56 -9.95 0.82
C GLY A 23 10.93 -9.45 0.37
N LEU A 24 10.99 -8.28 -0.26
CA LEU A 24 12.24 -7.61 -0.64
C LEU A 24 13.05 -7.22 0.59
N LEU A 25 12.45 -6.54 1.55
CA LEU A 25 13.10 -6.14 2.81
C LEU A 25 13.69 -7.35 3.54
N LYS A 26 12.93 -8.45 3.63
CA LYS A 26 13.39 -9.67 4.28
C LYS A 26 14.61 -10.29 3.59
N ARG A 27 14.63 -10.30 2.25
CA ARG A 27 15.79 -10.79 1.48
C ARG A 27 17.02 -9.91 1.72
N LEU A 28 16.84 -8.58 1.72
CA LEU A 28 17.93 -7.63 1.98
C LEU A 28 18.52 -7.79 3.38
N ALA A 29 17.66 -7.94 4.39
CA ALA A 29 18.09 -8.16 5.77
C ALA A 29 18.88 -9.48 5.95
N ALA A 30 18.63 -10.50 5.12
CA ALA A 30 19.31 -11.79 5.19
C ALA A 30 20.63 -11.84 4.39
N GLY A 31 20.84 -10.95 3.42
CA GLY A 31 21.88 -11.05 2.39
C GLY A 31 23.28 -10.52 2.75
N GLY A 32 23.51 -10.03 3.97
CA GLY A 32 24.83 -9.52 4.39
C GLY A 32 25.12 -8.05 4.05
N GLY A 33 24.08 -7.29 3.70
CA GLY A 33 24.17 -5.85 3.39
C GLY A 33 23.61 -5.57 1.99
N PRO A 34 22.60 -4.70 1.85
CA PRO A 34 22.04 -4.37 0.54
C PRO A 34 23.02 -3.52 -0.27
N ASP A 35 23.10 -3.76 -1.57
CA ASP A 35 23.76 -2.81 -2.48
C ASP A 35 22.83 -1.62 -2.78
N ASP A 36 23.40 -0.56 -3.36
CA ASP A 36 22.67 0.68 -3.67
C ASP A 36 21.47 0.42 -4.60
N GLU A 37 21.57 -0.57 -5.48
CA GLU A 37 20.49 -0.90 -6.41
C GLU A 37 19.30 -1.53 -5.71
N ALA A 38 19.56 -2.47 -4.81
CA ALA A 38 18.51 -3.11 -4.04
C ALA A 38 17.87 -2.15 -3.02
N LEU A 39 18.63 -1.18 -2.50
CA LEU A 39 18.07 -0.08 -1.70
C LEU A 39 17.14 0.82 -2.53
N ARG A 40 17.55 1.22 -3.74
CA ARG A 40 16.70 2.00 -4.66
C ARG A 40 15.43 1.26 -5.04
N ALA A 41 15.53 -0.05 -5.33
CA ALA A 41 14.36 -0.87 -5.60
C ALA A 41 13.39 -0.90 -4.40
N LEU A 42 13.91 -1.07 -3.18
CA LEU A 42 13.08 -1.04 -1.97
C LEU A 42 12.40 0.31 -1.75
N GLU A 43 13.09 1.42 -2.05
CA GLU A 43 12.54 2.78 -1.96
C GLU A 43 11.33 2.94 -2.91
N VAL A 44 11.49 2.59 -4.19
CA VAL A 44 10.40 2.64 -5.18
C VAL A 44 9.20 1.80 -4.76
N GLU A 45 9.43 0.57 -4.29
CA GLU A 45 8.36 -0.34 -3.86
C GLU A 45 7.65 0.18 -2.60
N THR A 46 8.37 0.91 -1.74
CA THR A 46 7.81 1.58 -0.55
C THR A 46 6.95 2.77 -0.96
N GLU A 47 7.40 3.60 -1.90
CA GLU A 47 6.60 4.70 -2.45
C GLU A 47 5.30 4.19 -3.11
N MET A 48 5.38 3.12 -3.89
CA MET A 48 4.21 2.47 -4.48
C MET A 48 3.26 1.93 -3.40
N SER A 49 3.79 1.40 -2.30
CA SER A 49 2.98 0.96 -1.16
C SER A 49 2.20 2.12 -0.55
N TRP A 50 2.82 3.29 -0.41
CA TRP A 50 2.16 4.49 0.11
C TRP A 50 1.07 5.02 -0.81
N ALA A 51 1.31 5.02 -2.13
CA ALA A 51 0.30 5.41 -3.11
C ALA A 51 -0.95 4.53 -2.99
N LEU A 52 -0.79 3.20 -3.02
CA LEU A 52 -1.91 2.27 -2.93
C LEU A 52 -2.66 2.33 -1.58
N LEU A 53 -1.94 2.58 -0.48
CA LEU A 53 -2.58 2.79 0.82
C LEU A 53 -3.38 4.10 0.86
N SER A 54 -2.92 5.13 0.16
CA SER A 54 -3.62 6.40 0.05
C SER A 54 -4.91 6.24 -0.77
N ASP A 55 -4.83 5.50 -1.89
CA ASP A 55 -6.00 5.17 -2.72
C ASP A 55 -7.03 4.34 -1.94
N LEU A 56 -6.58 3.28 -1.25
CA LEU A 56 -7.45 2.48 -0.39
C LEU A 56 -8.12 3.34 0.70
N ARG A 57 -7.37 4.24 1.34
CA ARG A 57 -7.93 5.15 2.34
C ARG A 57 -8.98 6.06 1.74
N ALA A 58 -8.74 6.62 0.55
CA ALA A 58 -9.71 7.46 -0.14
C ALA A 58 -10.99 6.68 -0.48
N ALA A 59 -10.85 5.47 -1.04
CA ALA A 59 -11.99 4.61 -1.36
C ALA A 59 -12.82 4.25 -0.11
N MET A 60 -12.16 3.94 1.01
CA MET A 60 -12.84 3.67 2.28
C MET A 60 -13.53 4.91 2.84
N ARG A 61 -12.91 6.09 2.77
CA ARG A 61 -13.52 7.34 3.25
C ARG A 61 -14.75 7.74 2.43
N HIS A 62 -14.67 7.56 1.12
CA HIS A 62 -15.78 7.79 0.22
C HIS A 62 -16.95 6.83 0.52
N ASP A 63 -16.68 5.52 0.66
CA ASP A 63 -17.71 4.53 1.02
C ASP A 63 -18.38 4.82 2.37
N LEU A 64 -17.60 5.29 3.34
CA LEU A 64 -18.10 5.65 4.67
C LEU A 64 -18.78 7.03 4.72
N GLY A 65 -18.84 7.77 3.61
CA GLY A 65 -19.40 9.13 3.55
C GLY A 65 -18.62 10.18 4.35
N VAL A 66 -17.36 9.88 4.72
CA VAL A 66 -16.54 10.77 5.57
C VAL A 66 -16.13 12.03 4.83
N ASP A 67 -15.95 11.95 3.51
CA ASP A 67 -15.59 13.09 2.69
C ASP A 67 -16.79 14.03 2.43
N GLU A 68 -18.02 13.53 2.56
CA GLU A 68 -19.26 14.32 2.40
C GLU A 68 -19.67 15.03 3.71
N ALA A 69 -19.30 14.47 4.87
CA ALA A 69 -19.62 15.02 6.19
C ALA A 69 -18.82 16.27 6.60
N SER A 70 -17.94 16.79 5.74
CA SER A 70 -17.05 17.92 6.05
C SER A 70 -17.60 19.29 5.58
N GLU A 71 -18.83 19.36 5.06
CA GLU A 71 -19.48 20.58 4.57
C GLU A 71 -20.47 21.24 5.56
N GLU A 72 -20.46 20.90 6.85
CA GLU A 72 -21.30 21.53 7.90
C GLU A 72 -20.56 22.53 8.79
#